data_AF-A0A3A8ZCJ7-F1
#
_entry.id   AF-A0A3A8ZCJ7-F1
#
_cell.length_a   1.000
_cell.length_b   1.000
_cell.length_c   1.000
_cell.angle_alpha   90.00
_cell.angle_beta   90.00
_cell.angle_gamma   90.00
#
_symmetry.space_group_name_H-M   'P 1'
#
loop_
_entity.id
_entity.type
_entity.pdbx_description
1 polymer ?
#
loop_
_entity_poly.entity_id
_entity_poly.type
_entity_poly.pdbx_seq_one_letter_code
_entity_poly.pdbx_strand_id
1 'polypeptide(L)' 'MVNERTKVNYKPLWKILIDRDMSKAQIREEASIARSTVFKMVNNEYVAMDVLVRICMAFGCGMDDIVEIERQ' A
#
# COMPACT_ATOMS: atom_id res chain seq x y z
N MET A 1 13.26 -23.93 5.38
CA MET A 1 12.33 -22.92 5.93
C MET A 1 12.78 -21.58 5.36
N VAL A 2 12.10 -20.80 4.53
CA VAL A 2 10.85 -20.89 3.76
C VAL A 2 11.28 -20.64 2.31
N ASN A 3 10.97 -21.55 1.40
CA ASN A 3 11.27 -21.40 -0.04
C ASN A 3 9.96 -21.20 -0.82
N GLU A 4 9.03 -20.45 -0.25
CA GLU A 4 7.82 -19.96 -0.91
C GLU A 4 8.09 -18.53 -1.35
N ARG A 5 7.83 -18.22 -2.62
CA ARG A 5 8.01 -16.89 -3.20
C ARG A 5 6.91 -15.96 -2.71
N THR A 6 6.93 -15.64 -1.43
CA THR A 6 5.98 -14.73 -0.80
C THR A 6 6.20 -13.31 -1.30
N LYS A 7 5.14 -12.65 -1.79
CA LYS A 7 5.20 -11.26 -2.28
C LYS A 7 4.25 -10.36 -1.52
N VAL A 8 4.65 -9.10 -1.34
CA VAL A 8 3.74 -8.05 -0.88
C VAL A 8 2.75 -7.70 -1.98
N ASN A 9 1.50 -7.45 -1.61
CA ASN A 9 0.44 -7.06 -2.53
C ASN A 9 -0.35 -5.88 -1.96
N TYR A 10 -0.49 -4.81 -2.75
CA TYR A 10 -1.20 -3.59 -2.34
C TYR A 10 -2.61 -3.47 -2.96
N LYS A 11 -3.18 -4.56 -3.53
CA LYS A 11 -4.57 -4.58 -4.01
C LYS A 11 -5.59 -4.08 -2.96
N PRO A 12 -5.49 -4.40 -1.66
CA PRO A 12 -6.40 -3.87 -0.66
C PRO A 12 -6.43 -2.33 -0.62
N LEU A 13 -5.25 -1.69 -0.60
CA LEU A 13 -5.15 -0.22 -0.69
C LEU A 13 -5.84 0.34 -1.94
N TRP A 14 -5.70 -0.32 -3.09
CA TRP A 14 -6.35 0.14 -4.32
C TRP A 14 -7.88 0.06 -4.25
N LYS A 15 -8.45 -0.90 -3.51
CA LYS A 15 -9.89 -0.97 -3.27
C LYS A 15 -10.36 0.19 -2.42
N ILE A 16 -9.65 0.54 -1.35
CA ILE A 16 -9.96 1.72 -0.52
C ILE A 16 -10.02 2.99 -1.36
N LEU A 17 -9.09 3.15 -2.31
CA LEU A 17 -9.12 4.31 -3.20
C LEU A 17 -10.37 4.34 -4.08
N ILE A 18 -10.81 3.20 -4.61
CA ILE A 18 -12.03 3.11 -5.40
C ILE A 18 -13.25 3.44 -4.53
N ASP A 19 -13.31 2.90 -3.33
CA ASP A 19 -14.41 3.14 -2.38
C ASP A 19 -14.51 4.62 -1.95
N ARG A 20 -13.41 5.39 -2.09
CA ARG A 20 -13.33 6.81 -1.76
C ARG A 20 -13.32 7.74 -2.98
N ASP A 21 -13.49 7.21 -4.19
CA ASP A 21 -13.38 7.97 -5.45
C ASP A 21 -12.04 8.74 -5.58
N MET A 22 -10.94 8.07 -5.25
CA MET A 22 -9.60 8.65 -5.23
C MET A 22 -8.67 7.99 -6.25
N SER A 23 -7.80 8.80 -6.83
CA SER A 23 -6.70 8.35 -7.69
C SER A 23 -5.47 7.94 -6.89
N LYS A 24 -4.62 7.08 -7.47
CA LYS A 24 -3.32 6.71 -6.85
C LYS A 24 -2.39 7.91 -6.63
N ALA A 25 -2.56 8.97 -7.42
CA ALA A 25 -1.78 10.19 -7.27
C ALA A 25 -2.10 10.92 -5.95
N GLN A 26 -3.37 10.89 -5.52
CA GLN A 26 -3.84 11.55 -4.30
C GLN A 26 -3.28 10.91 -3.02
N ILE A 27 -2.87 9.64 -3.04
CA ILE A 27 -2.16 9.03 -1.89
C ILE A 27 -0.94 9.86 -1.47
N ARG A 28 -0.24 10.44 -2.45
CA ARG A 28 0.97 11.23 -2.19
C ARG A 28 0.69 12.42 -1.30
N GLU A 29 -0.44 13.06 -1.52
CA GLU A 29 -0.83 14.27 -0.79
C GLU A 29 -1.35 13.88 0.59
N GLU A 30 -2.29 12.94 0.66
CA GLU A 30 -2.94 12.50 1.90
C GLU A 30 -1.96 11.83 2.88
N ALA A 31 -1.10 10.92 2.40
CA ALA A 31 -0.10 10.25 3.23
C ALA A 31 1.25 10.99 3.26
N SER A 32 1.37 12.10 2.53
CA SER A 32 2.61 12.89 2.38
C SER A 32 3.81 12.08 1.85
N ILE A 33 3.58 11.12 0.95
CA ILE A 33 4.61 10.20 0.44
C ILE A 33 5.15 10.58 -0.95
N ALA A 34 6.40 10.20 -1.21
CA ALA A 34 7.05 10.47 -2.50
C ALA A 34 6.39 9.71 -3.66
N ARG A 35 6.50 10.27 -4.88
CA ARG A 35 6.00 9.61 -6.11
C ARG A 35 6.64 8.24 -6.32
N SER A 36 7.94 8.15 -6.06
CA SER A 36 8.72 6.92 -6.17
C SER A 36 8.17 5.81 -5.26
N THR A 37 7.70 6.17 -4.06
CA THR A 37 7.07 5.21 -3.13
C THR A 37 5.77 4.66 -3.69
N VAL A 38 4.93 5.49 -4.30
CA VAL A 38 3.71 5.02 -4.98
C VAL A 38 4.04 4.09 -6.15
N PHE A 39 5.07 4.42 -6.93
CA PHE A 39 5.53 3.58 -8.03
C PHE A 39 5.97 2.19 -7.54
N LYS A 40 6.73 2.12 -6.43
CA LYS A 40 7.08 0.85 -5.77
C LYS A 40 5.84 0.03 -5.40
N MET A 41 4.84 0.66 -4.80
CA MET A 41 3.59 -0.02 -4.43
C MET A 41 2.84 -0.54 -5.66
N VAL A 42 2.81 0.22 -6.76
CA VAL A 42 2.20 -0.24 -8.03
C VAL A 42 2.90 -1.50 -8.57
N ASN A 43 4.22 -1.61 -8.38
CA ASN A 43 5.00 -2.78 -8.78
C ASN A 43 5.04 -3.90 -7.73
N ASN A 44 4.27 -3.78 -6.64
CA ASN A 44 4.31 -4.73 -5.52
C ASN A 44 5.74 -4.91 -4.93
N GLU A 45 6.50 -3.82 -4.87
CA GLU A 45 7.79 -3.76 -4.20
C GLU A 45 7.63 -3.42 -2.72
N TYR A 46 8.58 -3.84 -1.89
CA TYR A 46 8.61 -3.48 -0.48
C TYR A 46 8.83 -1.98 -0.29
N VAL A 47 8.03 -1.39 0.59
CA VAL A 47 8.22 -0.02 1.11
C VAL A 47 8.56 -0.08 2.59
N ALA A 48 9.07 1.02 3.12
CA ALA A 48 9.39 1.11 4.54
C ALA A 48 8.10 1.09 5.39
N MET A 49 8.17 0.55 6.60
CA MET A 49 6.99 0.39 7.46
C MET A 49 6.36 1.73 7.86
N ASP A 50 7.15 2.80 7.97
CA ASP A 50 6.66 4.16 8.25
C ASP A 50 5.72 4.66 7.13
N VAL A 51 5.96 4.28 5.88
CA VAL A 51 5.07 4.58 4.75
C VAL A 51 3.69 3.95 4.98
N LEU A 52 3.67 2.69 5.38
CA LEU A 52 2.41 1.97 5.63
C LEU A 52 1.65 2.59 6.81
N VAL A 53 2.34 2.91 7.90
CA VAL A 53 1.74 3.61 9.07
C VAL A 53 1.13 4.95 8.65
N ARG A 54 1.81 5.72 7.81
CA ARG A 54 1.31 7.03 7.36
C ARG A 54 0.07 6.90 6.48
N ILE A 55 0.01 5.87 5.63
CA ILE A 55 -1.19 5.54 4.85
C ILE A 55 -2.33 5.16 5.79
N CYS A 56 -2.08 4.26 6.75
CA CYS A 56 -3.08 3.88 7.76
C CYS A 56 -3.66 5.11 8.48
N MET A 57 -2.81 6.05 8.91
CA MET A 57 -3.26 7.28 9.57
C MET A 57 -4.03 8.22 8.63
N ALA A 58 -3.59 8.38 7.38
CA ALA A 58 -4.26 9.24 6.40
C ALA A 58 -5.66 8.71 6.03
N PHE A 59 -5.80 7.39 5.92
CA PHE A 59 -7.07 6.76 5.56
C PHE A 59 -7.89 6.32 6.77
N GLY A 60 -7.37 6.37 8.00
CA GLY A 60 -8.07 5.90 9.20
C GLY A 60 -8.36 4.39 9.16
N CYS A 61 -7.38 3.60 8.75
CA CYS A 61 -7.49 2.14 8.58
C CYS A 61 -6.27 1.41 9.18
N GLY A 62 -6.33 0.08 9.24
CA GLY A 62 -5.25 -0.79 9.71
C GLY A 62 -4.36 -1.34 8.59
N MET A 63 -3.30 -2.06 8.97
CA MET A 63 -2.37 -2.68 8.01
C MET A 63 -3.08 -3.70 7.11
N ASP A 64 -3.95 -4.52 7.69
CA ASP A 64 -4.70 -5.56 6.98
C ASP A 64 -5.64 -4.99 5.90
N ASP A 65 -6.00 -3.71 6.00
CA ASP A 65 -6.84 -3.02 5.02
C ASP A 65 -6.05 -2.56 3.79
N ILE A 66 -4.72 -2.39 3.91
CA ILE A 66 -3.89 -1.77 2.87
C ILE A 66 -2.89 -2.71 2.22
N VAL A 67 -2.48 -3.79 2.90
CA VAL A 67 -1.44 -4.70 2.43
C VAL A 67 -1.75 -6.15 2.75
N GLU A 68 -1.47 -7.01 1.78
CA GLU A 68 -1.59 -8.46 1.91
C GLU A 68 -0.27 -9.14 1.57
N ILE A 69 -0.12 -10.35 2.08
CA ILE A 69 0.96 -11.26 1.74
C ILE A 69 0.41 -12.31 0.77
N GLU A 70 0.79 -12.24 -0.51
CA GLU A 70 0.39 -13.20 -1.52
C GLU A 70 1.31 -14.43 -1.47
N ARG A 71 0.72 -15.61 -1.22
CA ARG A 71 1.40 -16.91 -1.29
C ARG A 71 1.30 -17.43 -2.72
N GLN A 72 2.45 -17.77 -3.31
CA GLN A 72 2.53 -18.42 -4.62
C GLN A 72 2.55 -19.94 -4.47
#